data_AF-A0A8K0JXW4-F1
#
_entry.id   AF-A0A8K0JXW4-F1
#
_cell.length_a   1.000
_cell.length_b   1.000
_cell.length_c   1.000
_cell.angle_alpha   90.00
_cell.angle_beta   90.00
_cell.angle_gamma   90.00
#
_symmetry.space_group_name_H-M   'P 1'
#
loop_
_entity.id
_entity.type
_entity.pdbx_description
1 polymer ?
#
loop_
_entity_poly.entity_id
_entity_poly.type
_entity_poly.pdbx_seq_one_letter_code
_entity_poly.pdbx_strand_id
1 'polypeptide(L)'
;DPAIAVAKFSAILRTHPNSPRAFYGRARAIDRLAAKQKSNHLLGEAIDAYISLLLLPTSVLTSNGTQNTKPVHVPDDLYKAAGEECISRIRFRGHHHKAVQVHQLLKKRFPNEPRYPIQLAVTYLMENHLQNAKEVLQGVLNKWPDSGSALVHMGFVLKATAGKLNEEDKIKQLEVAADYLKRGIASGEDGTIDGRFFFSLGDALVRLHRREEAEQVYEDGTKRGLFLSKFQRSLYNDEAEDLRDVGEWKQLDLFAQGRKIQANCNKAPKTCELVSQFPAATSCTRGQIKFSVMMPGTHVWPHCGPTNCRLRSHLGLVVPSGVTIRVANHAPRTWKPGKFFVFDDSFEHEVWHNGTSPRLVLIMDVWHPELTPKERKSLPAI
;
A
#
# COMPACT_ATOMS: atom_id res chain seq x y z
N ASP A 1 27.06 -24.89 4.91
CA ASP A 1 26.42 -24.51 6.18
C ASP A 1 26.60 -23.01 6.45
N PRO A 2 25.53 -22.22 6.64
CA PRO A 2 25.62 -20.79 6.96
C PRO A 2 26.37 -20.49 8.27
N ALA A 3 26.25 -21.29 9.33
CA ALA A 3 26.90 -21.02 10.61
C ALA A 3 28.43 -21.13 10.50
N ILE A 4 28.93 -22.15 9.80
CA ILE A 4 30.35 -22.31 9.49
C ILE A 4 30.85 -21.12 8.65
N ALA A 5 30.06 -20.64 7.70
CA ALA A 5 30.42 -19.51 6.86
C ALA A 5 30.54 -18.21 7.68
N VAL A 6 29.62 -17.96 8.64
CA VAL A 6 29.73 -16.81 9.56
C VAL A 6 31.05 -16.86 10.32
N ALA A 7 31.39 -18.00 10.92
CA ALA A 7 32.64 -18.16 11.67
C ALA A 7 33.88 -17.92 10.80
N LYS A 8 33.90 -18.45 9.57
CA LYS A 8 35.02 -18.27 8.62
C LYS A 8 35.18 -16.81 8.19
N PHE A 9 34.10 -16.11 7.82
CA PHE A 9 34.20 -14.70 7.45
C PHE A 9 34.56 -13.80 8.64
N SER A 10 34.08 -14.11 9.84
CA SER A 10 34.50 -13.42 11.07
C SER A 10 36.00 -13.61 11.34
N ALA A 11 36.54 -14.81 11.11
CA ALA A 11 37.98 -15.05 11.23
C ALA A 11 38.80 -14.23 10.21
N ILE A 12 38.33 -14.10 8.97
CA ILE A 12 38.96 -13.26 7.94
C ILE A 12 38.91 -11.78 8.37
N LEU A 13 37.80 -11.30 8.91
CA LEU A 13 37.68 -9.89 9.34
C LEU A 13 38.56 -9.55 10.55
N ARG A 14 38.99 -10.53 11.36
CA ARG A 14 40.00 -10.28 12.41
C ARG A 14 41.38 -9.98 11.84
N THR A 15 41.75 -10.62 10.72
CA THR A 15 43.06 -10.43 10.08
C THR A 15 43.04 -9.36 8.99
N HIS A 16 41.89 -9.16 8.35
CA HIS A 16 41.65 -8.20 7.27
C HIS A 16 40.42 -7.35 7.60
N PRO A 17 40.50 -6.44 8.60
CA PRO A 17 39.35 -5.72 9.16
C PRO A 17 38.66 -4.78 8.18
N ASN A 18 39.27 -4.52 7.03
CA ASN A 18 38.76 -3.62 6.00
C ASN A 18 38.37 -4.35 4.70
N SER A 19 38.33 -5.70 4.68
CA SER A 19 38.03 -6.46 3.45
C SER A 19 36.54 -6.38 3.09
N PRO A 20 36.13 -5.63 2.03
CA PRO A 20 34.71 -5.44 1.73
C PRO A 20 34.03 -6.76 1.37
N ARG A 21 34.76 -7.65 0.68
CA ARG A 21 34.24 -8.96 0.30
C ARG A 21 33.99 -9.86 1.51
N ALA A 22 34.82 -9.75 2.55
CA ALA A 22 34.64 -10.49 3.80
C ALA A 22 33.44 -9.94 4.61
N PHE A 23 33.25 -8.61 4.65
CA PHE A 23 32.04 -8.00 5.23
C PHE A 23 30.78 -8.52 4.52
N TYR A 24 30.74 -8.45 3.19
CA TYR A 24 29.60 -8.91 2.40
C TYR A 24 29.34 -10.41 2.60
N GLY A 25 30.42 -11.21 2.60
CA GLY A 25 30.35 -12.65 2.86
C GLY A 25 29.75 -12.97 4.22
N ARG A 26 30.18 -12.24 5.28
CA ARG A 26 29.62 -12.39 6.63
C ARG A 26 28.14 -12.00 6.65
N ALA A 27 27.78 -10.84 6.11
CA ALA A 27 26.40 -10.37 6.07
C ALA A 27 25.46 -11.38 5.40
N ARG A 28 25.83 -11.89 4.22
CA ARG A 28 25.07 -12.94 3.53
C ARG A 28 24.98 -14.26 4.30
N ALA A 29 26.04 -14.64 5.01
CA ALA A 29 26.04 -15.86 5.81
C ALA A 29 25.08 -15.74 7.00
N ILE A 30 25.07 -14.59 7.68
CA ILE A 30 24.13 -14.28 8.76
C ILE A 30 22.70 -14.24 8.21
N ASP A 31 22.45 -13.58 7.08
CA ASP A 31 21.14 -13.50 6.42
C ASP A 31 20.57 -14.91 6.10
N ARG A 32 21.40 -15.79 5.51
CA ARG A 32 21.02 -17.18 5.25
C ARG A 32 20.77 -17.97 6.54
N LEU A 33 21.53 -17.71 7.61
CA LEU A 33 21.32 -18.34 8.91
C LEU A 33 20.00 -17.86 9.53
N ALA A 34 19.69 -16.56 9.41
CA ALA A 34 18.44 -15.96 9.87
C ALA A 34 17.24 -16.61 9.17
N ALA A 35 17.29 -16.79 7.85
CA ALA A 35 16.26 -17.49 7.09
C ALA A 35 16.11 -18.97 7.53
N LYS A 36 17.22 -19.69 7.69
CA LYS A 36 17.23 -21.10 8.15
C LYS A 36 16.60 -21.26 9.53
N GLN A 37 16.86 -20.32 10.44
CA GLN A 37 16.36 -20.37 11.83
C GLN A 37 15.06 -19.59 12.05
N LYS A 38 14.54 -18.90 11.01
CA LYS A 38 13.43 -17.95 11.11
C LYS A 38 13.64 -16.91 12.24
N SER A 39 14.89 -16.44 12.39
CA SER A 39 15.29 -15.56 13.49
C SER A 39 15.35 -14.10 13.06
N ASN A 40 14.46 -13.32 13.63
CA ASN A 40 14.40 -11.87 13.46
C ASN A 40 15.61 -11.14 14.07
N HIS A 41 16.21 -11.70 15.13
CA HIS A 41 17.41 -11.16 15.75
C HIS A 41 18.61 -11.27 14.80
N LEU A 42 18.86 -12.47 14.25
CA LEU A 42 19.92 -12.68 13.27
C LEU A 42 19.70 -11.84 12.00
N LEU A 43 18.45 -11.62 11.61
CA LEU A 43 18.16 -10.74 10.48
C LEU A 43 18.57 -9.28 10.75
N GLY A 44 18.42 -8.82 12.00
CA GLY A 44 18.95 -7.54 12.45
C GLY A 44 20.48 -7.47 12.35
N GLU A 45 21.18 -8.49 12.84
CA GLU A 45 22.65 -8.59 12.71
C GLU A 45 23.11 -8.59 11.25
N ALA A 46 22.37 -9.23 10.35
CA ALA A 46 22.67 -9.22 8.92
C ALA A 46 22.54 -7.81 8.32
N ILE A 47 21.48 -7.08 8.69
CA ILE A 47 21.25 -5.68 8.27
C ILE A 47 22.41 -4.80 8.75
N ASP A 48 22.78 -4.89 10.02
CA ASP A 48 23.90 -4.10 10.58
C ASP A 48 25.23 -4.43 9.90
N ALA A 49 25.45 -5.71 9.54
CA ALA A 49 26.62 -6.13 8.79
C ALA A 49 26.65 -5.57 7.35
N TYR A 50 25.50 -5.49 6.66
CA TYR A 50 25.44 -4.81 5.35
C TYR A 50 25.68 -3.31 5.48
N ILE A 51 25.07 -2.64 6.47
CA ILE A 51 25.29 -1.20 6.72
C ILE A 51 26.77 -0.92 7.01
N SER A 52 27.41 -1.77 7.83
CA SER A 52 28.84 -1.66 8.14
C SER A 52 29.72 -1.68 6.88
N LEU A 53 29.36 -2.50 5.88
CA LEU A 53 30.06 -2.51 4.59
C LEU A 53 29.88 -1.17 3.85
N LEU A 54 28.65 -0.65 3.82
CA LEU A 54 28.32 0.57 3.08
C LEU A 54 28.96 1.83 3.69
N LEU A 55 29.33 1.77 4.96
CA LEU A 55 29.98 2.83 5.73
C LEU A 55 31.50 2.68 5.82
N LEU A 56 32.12 1.70 5.13
CA LEU A 56 33.58 1.61 5.06
C LEU A 56 34.18 2.92 4.53
N PRO A 57 35.31 3.39 5.07
CA PRO A 57 35.86 4.70 4.74
C PRO A 57 36.39 4.71 3.30
N THR A 58 35.60 5.25 2.38
CA THR A 58 35.95 5.31 0.94
C THR A 58 36.76 6.56 0.56
N SER A 59 36.95 7.51 1.48
CA SER A 59 37.69 8.76 1.24
C SER A 59 38.60 9.11 2.42
N VAL A 60 39.72 9.79 2.13
CA VAL A 60 40.62 10.34 3.15
C VAL A 60 39.96 11.59 3.76
N LEU A 61 39.67 11.59 5.06
CA LEU A 61 39.28 12.81 5.78
C LEU A 61 40.55 13.64 6.03
N THR A 62 40.76 14.69 5.25
CA THR A 62 41.79 15.70 5.55
C THR A 62 41.15 16.96 6.12
N SER A 63 41.03 17.02 7.45
CA SER A 63 41.22 18.25 8.23
C SER A 63 41.03 17.94 9.71
N ASN A 64 42.14 18.06 10.46
CA ASN A 64 42.22 18.18 11.91
C ASN A 64 41.54 17.08 12.76
N GLY A 65 42.30 16.02 13.06
CA GLY A 65 41.99 15.13 14.19
C GLY A 65 42.04 13.64 13.87
N THR A 66 43.25 13.09 13.82
CA THR A 66 43.59 11.67 14.09
C THR A 66 42.50 10.61 13.81
N GLN A 67 42.31 10.22 12.55
CA GLN A 67 42.07 8.82 12.20
C GLN A 67 42.82 8.47 10.92
N ASN A 68 43.89 7.69 11.11
CA ASN A 68 44.82 7.24 10.08
C ASN A 68 44.25 5.99 9.37
N THR A 69 43.01 6.03 8.88
CA THR A 69 42.40 4.89 8.18
C THR A 69 42.68 5.01 6.69
N LYS A 70 43.41 4.03 6.12
CA LYS A 70 43.63 3.97 4.67
C LYS A 70 42.27 3.83 3.97
N PRO A 71 42.02 4.59 2.89
CA PRO A 71 40.76 4.50 2.15
C PRO A 71 40.58 3.09 1.60
N VAL A 72 39.37 2.57 1.77
CA VAL A 72 39.00 1.22 1.37
C VAL A 72 38.25 1.30 0.05
N HIS A 73 38.82 0.72 -1.00
CA HIS A 73 38.12 0.57 -2.26
C HIS A 73 37.07 -0.55 -2.15
N VAL A 74 35.79 -0.19 -2.16
CA VAL A 74 34.67 -1.14 -2.28
C VAL A 74 34.23 -1.16 -3.74
N PRO A 75 34.25 -2.29 -4.45
CA PRO A 75 33.74 -2.36 -5.83
C PRO A 75 32.26 -1.97 -5.90
N ASP A 76 31.88 -1.25 -6.97
CA ASP A 76 30.52 -0.73 -7.10
C ASP A 76 29.46 -1.83 -7.13
N ASP A 77 29.68 -2.92 -7.87
CA ASP A 77 28.74 -4.06 -7.91
C ASP A 77 28.50 -4.66 -6.52
N LEU A 78 29.56 -4.73 -5.70
CA LEU A 78 29.47 -5.23 -4.33
C LEU A 78 28.69 -4.25 -3.44
N TYR A 79 28.93 -2.94 -3.62
CA TYR A 79 28.23 -1.88 -2.88
C TYR A 79 26.73 -1.88 -3.21
N LYS A 80 26.39 -1.98 -4.50
CA LYS A 80 25.01 -2.10 -4.99
C LYS A 80 24.34 -3.35 -4.42
N ALA A 81 24.98 -4.50 -4.55
CA ALA A 81 24.44 -5.76 -4.03
C ALA A 81 24.21 -5.73 -2.51
N ALA A 82 25.12 -5.13 -1.74
CA ALA A 82 24.95 -4.96 -0.30
C ALA A 82 23.79 -4.00 0.03
N GLY A 83 23.69 -2.87 -0.66
CA GLY A 83 22.61 -1.90 -0.46
C GLY A 83 21.23 -2.47 -0.75
N GLU A 84 21.07 -3.16 -1.89
CA GLU A 84 19.80 -3.75 -2.31
C GLU A 84 19.34 -4.88 -1.37
N GLU A 85 20.25 -5.77 -0.95
CA GLU A 85 19.94 -6.81 0.03
C GLU A 85 19.57 -6.19 1.39
N CYS A 86 20.31 -5.16 1.82
CA CYS A 86 20.02 -4.44 3.06
C CYS A 86 18.62 -3.81 3.04
N ILE A 87 18.27 -3.07 1.98
CA ILE A 87 16.95 -2.45 1.80
C ILE A 87 15.86 -3.54 1.79
N SER A 88 16.08 -4.64 1.07
CA SER A 88 15.15 -5.76 1.01
C SER A 88 14.85 -6.31 2.42
N ARG A 89 15.88 -6.55 3.24
CA ARG A 89 15.69 -7.06 4.62
C ARG A 89 15.07 -6.05 5.56
N ILE A 90 15.43 -4.77 5.44
CA ILE A 90 14.80 -3.69 6.21
C ILE A 90 13.30 -3.61 5.91
N ARG A 91 12.90 -3.68 4.63
CA ARG A 91 11.50 -3.69 4.20
C ARG A 91 10.76 -4.93 4.68
N PHE A 92 11.39 -6.12 4.60
CA PHE A 92 10.82 -7.35 5.13
C PHE A 92 10.52 -7.27 6.64
N ARG A 93 11.34 -6.53 7.39
CA ARG A 93 11.14 -6.26 8.83
C ARG A 93 10.04 -5.23 9.11
N GLY A 94 9.50 -4.56 8.09
CA GLY A 94 8.57 -3.43 8.25
C GLY A 94 9.24 -2.15 8.76
N HIS A 95 10.57 -2.07 8.77
CA HIS A 95 11.32 -0.94 9.33
C HIS A 95 11.67 0.11 8.24
N HIS A 96 10.69 0.54 7.45
CA HIS A 96 10.91 1.34 6.24
C HIS A 96 11.83 2.57 6.45
N HIS A 97 11.69 3.30 7.56
CA HIS A 97 12.49 4.49 7.87
C HIS A 97 13.99 4.23 7.88
N LYS A 98 14.41 3.02 8.28
CA LYS A 98 15.83 2.65 8.32
C LYS A 98 16.42 2.50 6.92
N ALA A 99 15.60 2.24 5.91
CA ALA A 99 16.06 2.09 4.52
C ALA A 99 16.46 3.45 3.91
N VAL A 100 15.93 4.57 4.43
CA VAL A 100 16.22 5.93 3.94
C VAL A 100 17.73 6.19 3.95
N GLN A 101 18.44 5.85 5.02
CA GLN A 101 19.89 6.02 5.10
C GLN A 101 20.63 5.27 3.98
N VAL A 102 20.23 4.02 3.73
CA VAL A 102 20.84 3.17 2.70
C VAL A 102 20.59 3.75 1.31
N HIS A 103 19.37 4.24 1.04
CA HIS A 103 19.06 4.92 -0.22
C HIS A 103 19.89 6.19 -0.41
N GLN A 104 20.10 7.00 0.64
CA GLN A 104 20.93 8.20 0.53
C GLN A 104 22.38 7.87 0.21
N LEU A 105 22.92 6.79 0.80
CA LEU A 105 24.27 6.29 0.47
C LEU A 105 24.38 5.87 -1.00
N LEU A 106 23.41 5.09 -1.51
CA LEU A 106 23.37 4.66 -2.90
C LEU A 106 23.21 5.84 -3.87
N LYS A 107 22.28 6.76 -3.59
CA LYS A 107 22.06 7.98 -4.39
C LYS A 107 23.30 8.86 -4.43
N LYS A 108 23.99 9.03 -3.30
CA LYS A 108 25.24 9.82 -3.22
C LYS A 108 26.35 9.20 -4.06
N ARG A 109 26.49 7.87 -4.03
CA ARG A 109 27.52 7.13 -4.78
C ARG A 109 27.20 7.02 -6.27
N PHE A 110 25.93 6.90 -6.64
CA PHE A 110 25.45 6.68 -8.00
C PHE A 110 24.47 7.78 -8.46
N PRO A 111 24.90 9.05 -8.58
CA PRO A 111 24.01 10.19 -8.87
C PRO A 111 23.42 10.21 -10.29
N ASN A 112 23.90 9.32 -11.16
CA ASN A 112 23.44 9.20 -12.55
C ASN A 112 22.53 7.99 -12.78
N GLU A 113 22.11 7.29 -11.72
CA GLU A 113 21.19 6.16 -11.80
C GLU A 113 19.82 6.55 -11.21
N PRO A 114 18.75 6.67 -12.02
CA PRO A 114 17.44 7.11 -11.54
C PRO A 114 16.77 6.13 -10.57
N ARG A 115 17.15 4.85 -10.63
CA ARG A 115 16.60 3.79 -9.78
C ARG A 115 16.71 4.12 -8.28
N TYR A 116 17.83 4.65 -7.80
CA TYR A 116 18.02 4.90 -6.37
C TYR A 116 17.13 6.01 -5.79
N PRO A 117 17.03 7.21 -6.39
CA PRO A 117 16.04 8.19 -5.95
C PRO A 117 14.60 7.70 -6.14
N ILE A 118 14.28 6.92 -7.19
CA ILE A 118 12.95 6.32 -7.34
C ILE A 118 12.65 5.36 -6.18
N GLN A 119 13.56 4.45 -5.84
CA GLN A 119 13.38 3.54 -4.71
C GLN A 119 13.24 4.28 -3.37
N LEU A 120 13.94 5.41 -3.18
CA LEU A 120 13.76 6.28 -2.02
C LEU A 120 12.34 6.87 -1.98
N ALA A 121 11.83 7.35 -3.12
CA ALA A 121 10.47 7.84 -3.20
C ALA A 121 9.46 6.73 -2.84
N VAL A 122 9.66 5.50 -3.33
CA VAL A 122 8.83 4.34 -2.93
C VAL A 122 8.88 4.11 -1.43
N THR A 123 10.06 4.21 -0.80
CA THR A 123 10.17 4.12 0.66
C THR A 123 9.35 5.21 1.35
N TYR A 124 9.41 6.46 0.89
CA TYR A 124 8.55 7.52 1.42
C TYR A 124 7.06 7.24 1.24
N LEU A 125 6.64 6.63 0.13
CA LEU A 125 5.24 6.21 -0.06
C LEU A 125 4.81 5.14 0.94
N MET A 126 5.66 4.15 1.21
CA MET A 126 5.39 3.12 2.21
C MET A 126 5.25 3.69 3.63
N GLU A 127 5.86 4.85 3.89
CA GLU A 127 5.74 5.56 5.16
C GLU A 127 4.64 6.63 5.17
N ASN A 128 3.87 6.77 4.08
CA ASN A 128 2.87 7.82 3.88
C ASN A 128 3.45 9.26 3.87
N HIS A 129 4.73 9.42 3.53
CA HIS A 129 5.40 10.71 3.37
C HIS A 129 5.25 11.21 1.92
N LEU A 130 4.00 11.48 1.52
CA LEU A 130 3.65 11.79 0.12
C LEU A 130 4.39 13.00 -0.45
N GLN A 131 4.61 14.04 0.36
CA GLN A 131 5.29 15.27 -0.07
C GLN A 131 6.78 15.00 -0.39
N ASN A 132 7.47 14.27 0.49
CA ASN A 132 8.87 13.88 0.27
C ASN A 132 9.01 12.99 -0.99
N ALA A 133 8.06 12.07 -1.19
CA ALA A 133 8.03 11.24 -2.40
C ALA A 133 7.86 12.12 -3.66
N LYS A 134 6.91 13.07 -3.64
CA LYS A 134 6.67 14.02 -4.74
C LYS A 134 7.94 14.80 -5.10
N GLU A 135 8.62 15.38 -4.10
CA GLU A 135 9.84 16.18 -4.33
C GLU A 135 10.96 15.36 -4.95
N VAL A 136 11.19 14.13 -4.46
CA VAL A 136 12.21 13.24 -5.02
C VAL A 136 11.86 12.86 -6.46
N LEU A 137 10.61 12.47 -6.73
CA LEU A 137 10.16 12.10 -8.08
C LEU A 137 10.22 13.28 -9.06
N GLN A 138 9.91 14.49 -8.60
CA GLN A 138 10.04 15.69 -9.43
C GLN A 138 11.49 15.92 -9.84
N GLY A 139 12.43 15.76 -8.91
CA GLY A 139 13.86 15.82 -9.20
C GLY A 139 14.32 14.75 -10.20
N VAL A 140 13.73 13.55 -10.13
CA VAL A 140 13.99 12.48 -11.11
C VAL A 140 13.44 12.86 -12.48
N LEU A 141 12.17 13.25 -12.58
CA LEU A 141 11.54 13.58 -13.87
C LEU A 141 12.15 14.81 -14.55
N ASN A 142 12.73 15.74 -13.79
CA ASN A 142 13.48 16.87 -14.35
C ASN A 142 14.75 16.42 -15.10
N LYS A 143 15.37 15.29 -14.70
CA LYS A 143 16.61 14.76 -15.31
C LYS A 143 16.35 13.57 -16.24
N TRP A 144 15.30 12.79 -15.96
CA TRP A 144 14.88 11.61 -16.71
C TRP A 144 13.36 11.69 -16.98
N PRO A 145 12.92 12.55 -17.90
CA PRO A 145 11.49 12.83 -18.13
C PRO A 145 10.69 11.62 -18.64
N ASP A 146 11.37 10.66 -19.27
CA ASP A 146 10.76 9.47 -19.85
C ASP A 146 10.87 8.22 -18.97
N SER A 147 11.36 8.35 -17.71
CA SER A 147 11.43 7.21 -16.81
C SER A 147 10.02 6.73 -16.45
N GLY A 148 9.63 5.58 -17.00
CA GLY A 148 8.34 4.96 -16.78
C GLY A 148 8.06 4.71 -15.29
N SER A 149 9.05 4.18 -14.56
CA SER A 149 8.93 3.98 -13.12
C SER A 149 8.76 5.29 -12.36
N ALA A 150 9.39 6.40 -12.75
CA ALA A 150 9.18 7.68 -12.08
C ALA A 150 7.77 8.24 -12.39
N LEU A 151 7.31 8.10 -13.62
CA LEU A 151 6.00 8.56 -14.09
C LEU A 151 4.86 7.87 -13.33
N VAL A 152 4.85 6.53 -13.24
CA VAL A 152 3.76 5.82 -12.52
C VAL A 152 3.68 6.20 -11.04
N HIS A 153 4.83 6.36 -10.37
CA HIS A 153 4.86 6.74 -8.96
C HIS A 153 4.47 8.21 -8.76
N MET A 154 4.87 9.11 -9.67
CA MET A 154 4.45 10.51 -9.60
C MET A 154 2.94 10.63 -9.82
N GLY A 155 2.39 9.96 -10.83
CA GLY A 155 0.96 9.94 -11.08
C GLY A 155 0.16 9.35 -9.90
N PHE A 156 0.68 8.30 -9.27
CA PHE A 156 0.10 7.75 -8.04
C PHE A 156 0.06 8.78 -6.90
N VAL A 157 1.15 9.53 -6.67
CA VAL A 157 1.23 10.58 -5.63
C VAL A 157 0.28 11.74 -5.92
N LEU A 158 0.23 12.20 -7.17
CA LEU A 158 -0.68 13.27 -7.58
C LEU A 158 -2.13 12.84 -7.38
N LYS A 159 -2.49 11.60 -7.75
CA LYS A 159 -3.82 11.06 -7.47
C LYS A 159 -4.11 11.02 -5.96
N ALA A 160 -3.19 10.50 -5.15
CA ALA A 160 -3.38 10.35 -3.71
C ALA A 160 -3.52 11.69 -2.96
N THR A 161 -2.98 12.78 -3.51
CA THR A 161 -3.02 14.11 -2.88
C THR A 161 -4.12 15.01 -3.44
N ALA A 162 -4.82 14.62 -4.50
CA ALA A 162 -5.82 15.45 -5.17
C ALA A 162 -7.05 15.75 -4.30
N GLY A 163 -7.44 14.84 -3.40
CA GLY A 163 -8.60 15.02 -2.52
C GLY A 163 -8.52 16.21 -1.55
N LYS A 164 -7.32 16.79 -1.37
CA LYS A 164 -7.08 17.96 -0.50
C LYS A 164 -7.26 19.30 -1.22
N LEU A 165 -7.51 19.29 -2.52
CA LEU A 165 -7.59 20.48 -3.36
C LEU A 165 -9.05 20.94 -3.53
N ASN A 166 -9.22 22.19 -3.93
CA ASN A 166 -10.49 22.66 -4.47
C ASN A 166 -10.81 21.92 -5.79
N GLU A 167 -12.06 21.96 -6.25
CA GLU A 167 -12.48 21.17 -7.41
C GLU A 167 -11.72 21.50 -8.71
N GLU A 168 -11.43 22.77 -8.96
CA GLU A 168 -10.72 23.18 -10.18
C GLU A 168 -9.29 22.62 -10.20
N ASP A 169 -8.55 22.77 -9.11
CA ASP A 169 -7.17 22.27 -8.99
C ASP A 169 -7.13 20.74 -8.90
N LYS A 170 -8.15 20.12 -8.29
CA LYS A 170 -8.32 18.67 -8.25
C LYS A 170 -8.43 18.10 -9.66
N ILE A 171 -9.28 18.66 -10.52
CA ILE A 171 -9.44 18.22 -11.91
C ILE A 171 -8.12 18.34 -12.67
N LYS A 172 -7.47 19.51 -12.58
CA LYS A 172 -6.16 19.73 -13.24
C LYS A 172 -5.11 18.72 -12.78
N GLN A 173 -5.04 18.44 -11.47
CA GLN A 173 -4.09 17.49 -10.93
C GLN A 173 -4.41 16.04 -11.32
N LEU A 174 -5.69 15.66 -11.39
CA LEU A 174 -6.12 14.35 -11.83
C LEU A 174 -5.79 14.11 -13.31
N GLU A 175 -5.92 15.12 -14.18
CA GLU A 175 -5.50 15.01 -15.60
C GLU A 175 -3.99 14.74 -15.70
N VAL A 176 -3.16 15.49 -14.97
CA VAL A 176 -1.70 15.24 -14.94
C VAL A 176 -1.38 13.86 -14.36
N ALA A 177 -2.09 13.44 -13.31
CA ALA A 177 -1.91 12.12 -12.72
C ALA A 177 -2.24 11.01 -13.73
N ALA A 178 -3.34 11.15 -14.47
CA ALA A 178 -3.77 10.19 -15.48
C ALA A 178 -2.77 10.12 -16.65
N ASP A 179 -2.25 11.26 -17.13
CA ASP A 179 -1.21 11.28 -18.17
C ASP A 179 0.06 10.54 -17.73
N TYR A 180 0.58 10.85 -16.54
CA TYR A 180 1.77 10.19 -16.00
C TYR A 180 1.57 8.70 -15.78
N LEU A 181 0.44 8.28 -15.23
CA LEU A 181 0.14 6.85 -15.07
C LEU A 181 0.05 6.15 -16.43
N LYS A 182 -0.65 6.75 -17.40
CA LYS A 182 -0.82 6.18 -18.74
C LYS A 182 0.52 6.03 -19.46
N ARG A 183 1.35 7.08 -19.48
CA ARG A 183 2.69 7.04 -20.10
C ARG A 183 3.64 6.09 -19.37
N GLY A 184 3.61 6.11 -18.05
CA GLY A 184 4.42 5.23 -17.22
C GLY A 184 4.09 3.75 -17.43
N ILE A 185 2.81 3.38 -17.48
CA ILE A 185 2.35 2.02 -17.79
C ILE A 185 2.74 1.64 -19.23
N ALA A 186 2.55 2.55 -20.20
CA ALA A 186 2.87 2.31 -21.60
C ALA A 186 4.37 2.10 -21.87
N SER A 187 5.25 2.59 -20.99
CA SER A 187 6.70 2.39 -21.10
C SER A 187 7.11 0.90 -21.03
N GLY A 188 6.34 0.06 -20.32
CA GLY A 188 6.69 -1.33 -20.08
C GLY A 188 7.94 -1.54 -19.22
N GLU A 189 8.48 -0.49 -18.57
CA GLU A 189 9.61 -0.62 -17.66
C GLU A 189 9.28 -1.58 -16.49
N ASP A 190 10.30 -2.27 -15.97
CA ASP A 190 10.12 -3.19 -14.86
C ASP A 190 9.49 -2.49 -13.65
N GLY A 191 8.48 -3.13 -13.06
CA GLY A 191 7.69 -2.56 -11.97
C GLY A 191 6.62 -1.54 -12.35
N THR A 192 6.41 -1.21 -13.63
CA THR A 192 5.32 -0.31 -14.07
C THR A 192 3.99 -1.03 -14.31
N ILE A 193 4.04 -2.34 -14.59
CA ILE A 193 2.85 -3.19 -14.74
C ILE A 193 2.45 -3.72 -13.36
N ASP A 194 1.74 -2.90 -12.60
CA ASP A 194 1.29 -3.19 -11.24
C ASP A 194 -0.18 -2.78 -11.05
N GLY A 195 -0.97 -3.61 -10.38
CA GLY A 195 -2.39 -3.39 -10.17
C GLY A 195 -2.72 -2.04 -9.54
N ARG A 196 -1.83 -1.50 -8.69
CA ARG A 196 -2.02 -0.18 -8.04
C ARG A 196 -2.07 0.94 -9.06
N PHE A 197 -1.22 0.92 -10.09
CA PHE A 197 -1.18 1.97 -11.10
C PHE A 197 -2.37 1.90 -12.05
N PHE A 198 -2.78 0.69 -12.45
CA PHE A 198 -3.99 0.47 -13.23
C PHE A 198 -5.24 0.91 -12.46
N PHE A 199 -5.33 0.57 -11.17
CA PHE A 199 -6.42 0.98 -10.30
C PHE A 199 -6.46 2.51 -10.16
N SER A 200 -5.31 3.14 -9.87
CA SER A 200 -5.24 4.60 -9.73
C SER A 200 -5.56 5.34 -11.03
N LEU A 201 -5.13 4.82 -12.19
CA LEU A 201 -5.42 5.42 -13.49
C LEU A 201 -6.92 5.35 -13.80
N GLY A 202 -7.52 4.17 -13.64
CA GLY A 202 -8.95 4.00 -13.84
C GLY A 202 -9.79 4.86 -12.89
N ASP A 203 -9.43 4.92 -11.60
CA ASP A 203 -10.15 5.75 -10.61
C ASP A 203 -10.01 7.26 -10.94
N ALA A 204 -8.83 7.71 -11.36
CA ALA A 204 -8.64 9.09 -11.84
C ALA A 204 -9.54 9.38 -13.05
N LEU A 205 -9.57 8.49 -14.04
CA LEU A 205 -10.41 8.64 -15.24
C LEU A 205 -11.90 8.63 -14.91
N VAL A 206 -12.37 7.79 -13.97
CA VAL A 206 -13.76 7.82 -13.49
C VAL A 206 -14.12 9.17 -12.89
N ARG A 207 -13.24 9.72 -12.04
CA ARG A 207 -13.43 11.04 -11.40
C ARG A 207 -13.37 12.20 -12.40
N LEU A 208 -12.67 12.01 -13.51
CA LEU A 208 -12.67 12.92 -14.67
C LEU A 208 -13.85 12.68 -15.63
N HIS A 209 -14.81 11.84 -15.26
CA HIS A 209 -15.96 11.47 -16.09
C HIS A 209 -15.63 10.74 -17.40
N ARG A 210 -14.44 10.14 -17.53
CA ARG A 210 -13.95 9.39 -18.70
C ARG A 210 -14.14 7.88 -18.50
N ARG A 211 -15.40 7.46 -18.30
CA ARG A 211 -15.74 6.08 -17.90
C ARG A 211 -15.32 5.01 -18.91
N GLU A 212 -15.46 5.27 -20.21
CA GLU A 212 -15.09 4.32 -21.26
C GLU A 212 -13.57 4.04 -21.26
N GLU A 213 -12.75 5.08 -21.09
CA GLU A 213 -11.30 4.92 -20.97
C GLU A 213 -10.92 4.18 -19.68
N ALA A 214 -11.59 4.48 -18.56
CA ALA A 214 -11.37 3.76 -17.32
C ALA A 214 -11.68 2.26 -17.45
N GLU A 215 -12.77 1.92 -18.14
CA GLU A 215 -13.16 0.53 -18.40
C GLU A 215 -12.11 -0.21 -19.23
N GLN A 216 -11.56 0.43 -20.28
CA GLN A 216 -10.48 -0.15 -21.07
C GLN A 216 -9.22 -0.41 -20.22
N VAL A 217 -8.87 0.50 -19.30
CA VAL A 217 -7.75 0.31 -18.37
C VAL A 217 -8.00 -0.90 -17.47
N TYR A 218 -9.20 -1.07 -16.93
CA TYR A 218 -9.54 -2.21 -16.09
C TYR A 218 -9.59 -3.53 -16.86
N GLU A 219 -10.04 -3.51 -18.12
CA GLU A 219 -9.98 -4.67 -19.01
C GLU A 219 -8.54 -5.08 -19.33
N ASP A 220 -7.66 -4.12 -19.63
CA ASP A 220 -6.24 -4.40 -19.84
C ASP A 220 -5.58 -4.96 -18.57
N GLY A 221 -5.88 -4.36 -17.40
CA GLY A 221 -5.42 -4.88 -16.12
C GLY A 221 -5.89 -6.32 -15.85
N THR A 222 -7.13 -6.64 -16.23
CA THR A 222 -7.66 -8.02 -16.13
C THR A 222 -6.93 -8.98 -17.06
N LYS A 223 -6.72 -8.59 -18.34
CA LYS A 223 -5.98 -9.42 -19.33
C LYS A 223 -4.55 -9.72 -18.88
N ARG A 224 -3.96 -8.83 -18.08
CA ARG A 224 -2.62 -8.97 -17.47
C ARG A 224 -2.63 -9.74 -16.14
N GLY A 225 -3.79 -10.18 -15.65
CA GLY A 225 -3.91 -10.88 -14.38
C GLY A 225 -3.75 -10.00 -13.14
N LEU A 226 -3.87 -8.68 -13.28
CA LEU A 226 -3.79 -7.72 -12.17
C LEU A 226 -5.10 -7.65 -11.36
N PHE A 227 -6.23 -7.96 -11.99
CA PHE A 227 -7.56 -7.99 -11.38
C PHE A 227 -8.25 -9.32 -11.70
N LEU A 228 -9.18 -9.75 -10.83
CA LEU A 228 -10.00 -10.94 -11.08
C LEU A 228 -10.98 -10.71 -12.23
N SER A 229 -11.50 -9.49 -12.33
CA SER A 229 -12.27 -9.03 -13.49
C SER A 229 -12.23 -7.50 -13.56
N LYS A 230 -12.74 -6.93 -14.66
CA LYS A 230 -12.91 -5.48 -14.77
C LYS A 230 -13.80 -4.88 -13.68
N PHE A 231 -14.68 -5.69 -13.08
CA PHE A 231 -15.55 -5.27 -11.98
C PHE A 231 -14.99 -5.59 -10.60
N GLN A 232 -14.12 -6.60 -10.46
CA GLN A 232 -13.61 -7.05 -9.17
C GLN A 232 -12.10 -6.79 -9.06
N ARG A 233 -11.75 -5.67 -8.43
CA ARG A 233 -10.40 -5.05 -8.50
C ARG A 233 -9.73 -4.86 -7.15
N SER A 234 -10.12 -5.66 -6.15
CA SER A 234 -9.50 -5.65 -4.82
C SER A 234 -8.01 -5.96 -4.88
N LEU A 235 -7.18 -5.12 -4.24
CA LEU A 235 -5.71 -5.26 -4.22
C LEU A 235 -5.13 -5.62 -2.84
N TYR A 236 -5.98 -5.96 -1.86
CA TYR A 236 -5.61 -6.25 -0.48
C TYR A 236 -4.86 -5.09 0.19
N ASN A 237 -5.37 -3.88 -0.03
CA ASN A 237 -4.87 -2.61 0.51
C ASN A 237 -5.73 -2.11 1.68
N ASP A 238 -5.33 -1.02 2.34
CA ASP A 238 -6.19 -0.37 3.34
C ASP A 238 -7.46 0.19 2.66
N GLU A 239 -8.58 0.23 3.40
CA GLU A 239 -9.86 0.75 2.90
C GLU A 239 -9.69 2.23 2.51
N ALA A 240 -10.06 2.60 1.28
CA ALA A 240 -9.83 3.95 0.77
C ALA A 240 -10.67 5.00 1.51
N GLU A 241 -10.05 6.12 1.94
CA GLU A 241 -10.73 7.16 2.73
C GLU A 241 -11.43 8.24 1.88
N ASP A 242 -11.00 8.44 0.63
CA ASP A 242 -11.52 9.52 -0.25
C ASP A 242 -12.54 8.99 -1.28
N LEU A 243 -13.60 8.35 -0.78
CA LEU A 243 -14.64 7.71 -1.62
C LEU A 243 -15.83 8.62 -1.93
N ARG A 244 -16.05 9.63 -1.10
CA ARG A 244 -17.20 10.54 -1.22
C ARG A 244 -16.92 11.57 -2.31
N ASP A 245 -17.87 11.74 -3.21
CA ASP A 245 -17.88 12.82 -4.19
C ASP A 245 -18.44 14.10 -3.56
N VAL A 246 -19.73 14.08 -3.23
CA VAL A 246 -20.46 15.20 -2.64
C VAL A 246 -21.32 14.74 -1.46
N GLY A 247 -21.76 15.68 -0.62
CA GLY A 247 -22.68 15.45 0.50
C GLY A 247 -22.01 15.04 1.82
N GLU A 248 -22.76 14.36 2.69
CA GLU A 248 -22.35 14.01 4.04
C GLU A 248 -22.56 12.52 4.33
N TRP A 249 -21.46 11.84 4.67
CA TRP A 249 -21.44 10.43 5.00
C TRP A 249 -20.62 10.22 6.26
N LYS A 250 -21.22 9.59 7.27
CA LYS A 250 -20.60 9.33 8.57
C LYS A 250 -20.78 7.88 8.98
N GLN A 251 -19.84 7.39 9.78
CA GLN A 251 -19.81 6.01 10.25
C GLN A 251 -19.56 5.96 11.77
N LEU A 252 -20.08 4.92 12.43
CA LEU A 252 -19.78 4.60 13.82
C LEU A 252 -19.42 3.12 13.91
N ASP A 253 -18.12 2.83 13.98
CA ASP A 253 -17.61 1.46 14.07
C ASP A 253 -17.84 0.87 15.46
N LEU A 254 -18.45 -0.32 15.50
CA LEU A 254 -18.62 -1.14 16.70
C LEU A 254 -17.53 -2.20 16.80
N PHE A 255 -17.15 -2.78 15.65
CA PHE A 255 -16.03 -3.69 15.49
C PHE A 255 -15.21 -3.31 14.27
N ALA A 256 -13.89 -3.41 14.35
CA ALA A 256 -12.98 -3.25 13.24
C ALA A 256 -11.83 -4.26 13.38
N GLN A 257 -11.43 -4.89 12.28
CA GLN A 257 -10.34 -5.88 12.26
C GLN A 257 -10.51 -6.98 13.33
N GLY A 258 -11.75 -7.46 13.50
CA GLY A 258 -12.10 -8.49 14.48
C GLY A 258 -12.02 -8.04 15.95
N ARG A 259 -11.90 -6.74 16.23
CA ARG A 259 -11.80 -6.17 17.58
C ARG A 259 -12.99 -5.29 17.91
N LYS A 260 -13.52 -5.45 19.12
CA LYS A 260 -14.62 -4.64 19.65
C LYS A 260 -14.13 -3.25 20.07
N ILE A 261 -14.83 -2.21 19.64
CA ILE A 261 -14.55 -0.82 20.04
C ILE A 261 -15.46 -0.46 21.21
N GLN A 262 -14.95 -0.66 22.42
CA GLN A 262 -15.76 -0.61 23.64
C GLN A 262 -16.49 0.74 23.82
N ALA A 263 -15.82 1.87 23.54
CA ALA A 263 -16.41 3.20 23.65
C ALA A 263 -17.64 3.40 22.75
N ASN A 264 -17.63 2.84 21.54
CA ASN A 264 -18.76 2.92 20.62
C ASN A 264 -19.84 1.90 20.97
N CYS A 265 -19.46 0.71 21.42
CA CYS A 265 -20.41 -0.28 21.92
C CYS A 265 -21.20 0.19 23.15
N ASN A 266 -20.61 1.04 24.00
CA ASN A 266 -21.34 1.65 25.11
C ASN A 266 -22.50 2.55 24.64
N LYS A 267 -22.43 3.08 23.41
CA LYS A 267 -23.50 3.89 22.78
C LYS A 267 -24.59 3.02 22.14
N ALA A 268 -24.30 1.75 21.85
CA ALA A 268 -25.22 0.79 21.24
C ALA A 268 -25.13 -0.60 21.92
N PRO A 269 -25.37 -0.69 23.24
CA PRO A 269 -25.03 -1.87 24.04
C PRO A 269 -25.79 -3.12 23.58
N LYS A 270 -27.09 -3.00 23.33
CA LYS A 270 -27.95 -4.10 22.85
C LYS A 270 -27.51 -4.62 21.48
N THR A 271 -27.14 -3.72 20.56
CA THR A 271 -26.64 -4.10 19.24
C THR A 271 -25.31 -4.85 19.37
N CYS A 272 -24.37 -4.35 20.17
CA CYS A 272 -23.11 -5.04 20.37
C CYS A 272 -23.27 -6.39 21.07
N GLU A 273 -24.19 -6.52 22.03
CA GLU A 273 -24.51 -7.79 22.67
C GLU A 273 -25.04 -8.81 21.65
N LEU A 274 -26.02 -8.41 20.83
CA LEU A 274 -26.57 -9.28 19.80
C LEU A 274 -25.51 -9.69 18.77
N VAL A 275 -24.76 -8.72 18.23
CA VAL A 275 -23.75 -9.00 17.20
C VAL A 275 -22.59 -9.84 17.74
N SER A 276 -22.26 -9.74 19.04
CA SER A 276 -21.23 -10.57 19.68
C SER A 276 -21.52 -12.06 19.59
N GLN A 277 -22.78 -12.46 19.37
CA GLN A 277 -23.20 -13.85 19.20
C GLN A 277 -22.87 -14.42 17.81
N PHE A 278 -22.32 -13.61 16.88
CA PHE A 278 -22.04 -14.01 15.50
C PHE A 278 -20.53 -13.95 15.18
N PRO A 279 -19.75 -15.01 15.50
CA PRO A 279 -18.31 -15.07 15.25
C PRO A 279 -17.93 -14.83 13.79
N ALA A 280 -18.77 -15.21 12.83
CA ALA A 280 -18.50 -15.00 11.40
C ALA A 280 -18.28 -13.52 11.03
N ALA A 281 -18.91 -12.60 11.77
CA ALA A 281 -18.73 -11.16 11.61
C ALA A 281 -17.70 -10.61 12.61
N THR A 282 -17.82 -10.96 13.89
CA THR A 282 -16.98 -10.35 14.94
C THR A 282 -15.53 -10.81 14.94
N SER A 283 -15.23 -11.96 14.34
CA SER A 283 -13.85 -12.43 14.11
C SER A 283 -13.32 -12.08 12.72
N CYS A 284 -14.08 -11.34 11.90
CA CYS A 284 -13.64 -10.92 10.57
C CYS A 284 -12.54 -9.85 10.70
N THR A 285 -11.28 -10.27 10.59
CA THR A 285 -10.11 -9.38 10.70
C THR A 285 -9.92 -8.48 9.48
N ARG A 286 -10.71 -8.69 8.43
CA ARG A 286 -10.74 -7.89 7.20
C ARG A 286 -12.05 -7.13 6.99
N GLY A 287 -12.88 -7.06 8.03
CA GLY A 287 -14.22 -6.49 7.97
C GLY A 287 -14.47 -5.51 9.11
N GLN A 288 -15.59 -4.80 9.01
CA GLN A 288 -16.11 -3.97 10.07
C GLN A 288 -17.58 -4.27 10.36
N ILE A 289 -17.99 -3.86 11.55
CA ILE A 289 -19.41 -3.78 11.95
C ILE A 289 -19.66 -2.36 12.35
N LYS A 290 -20.51 -1.65 11.60
CA LYS A 290 -20.65 -0.20 11.75
C LYS A 290 -22.04 0.30 11.38
N PHE A 291 -22.50 1.32 12.09
CA PHE A 291 -23.61 2.12 11.59
C PHE A 291 -23.08 3.06 10.51
N SER A 292 -23.85 3.20 9.42
CA SER A 292 -23.51 4.11 8.32
C SER A 292 -24.69 5.01 8.01
N VAL A 293 -24.52 6.31 8.26
CA VAL A 293 -25.52 7.35 7.97
C VAL A 293 -25.09 8.15 6.76
N MET A 294 -26.00 8.32 5.82
CA MET A 294 -25.79 9.07 4.58
C MET A 294 -26.90 10.10 4.44
N MET A 295 -26.52 11.35 4.19
CA MET A 295 -27.46 12.48 4.10
C MET A 295 -27.96 12.68 2.64
N PRO A 296 -29.11 13.34 2.44
CA PRO A 296 -29.55 13.84 1.14
C PRO A 296 -28.45 14.54 0.33
N GLY A 297 -28.44 14.31 -0.98
CA GLY A 297 -27.44 14.89 -1.90
C GLY A 297 -26.07 14.24 -1.85
N THR A 298 -25.92 13.10 -1.16
CA THR A 298 -24.64 12.39 -1.10
C THR A 298 -24.46 11.47 -2.29
N HIS A 299 -23.26 11.52 -2.88
CA HIS A 299 -22.79 10.57 -3.90
C HIS A 299 -21.45 10.00 -3.45
N VAL A 300 -21.30 8.67 -3.59
CA VAL A 300 -20.06 7.94 -3.35
C VAL A 300 -19.60 7.36 -4.67
N TRP A 301 -18.38 7.72 -5.09
CA TRP A 301 -17.78 7.30 -6.34
C TRP A 301 -17.78 5.78 -6.49
N PRO A 302 -17.79 5.23 -7.73
CA PRO A 302 -17.55 3.82 -7.97
C PRO A 302 -16.24 3.37 -7.33
N HIS A 303 -16.29 2.35 -6.47
CA HIS A 303 -15.10 1.84 -5.79
C HIS A 303 -15.22 0.34 -5.50
N CYS A 304 -14.08 -0.28 -5.21
CA CYS A 304 -14.00 -1.65 -4.73
C CYS A 304 -13.50 -1.65 -3.29
N GLY A 305 -14.04 -2.54 -2.48
CA GLY A 305 -13.48 -2.93 -1.21
C GLY A 305 -12.10 -3.57 -1.39
N PRO A 306 -11.28 -3.57 -0.34
CA PRO A 306 -9.88 -3.96 -0.45
C PRO A 306 -9.69 -5.46 -0.65
N THR A 307 -10.69 -6.31 -0.41
CA THR A 307 -10.51 -7.76 -0.38
C THR A 307 -11.76 -8.50 -0.79
N ASN A 308 -11.60 -9.60 -1.52
CA ASN A 308 -12.64 -10.59 -1.81
C ASN A 308 -12.86 -11.60 -0.66
N CYS A 309 -12.14 -11.44 0.46
CA CYS A 309 -12.22 -12.36 1.60
C CYS A 309 -13.42 -12.09 2.52
N ARG A 310 -14.27 -11.12 2.18
CA ARG A 310 -15.46 -10.76 2.95
C ARG A 310 -16.67 -10.61 2.05
N LEU A 311 -17.85 -10.80 2.63
CA LEU A 311 -19.09 -10.30 2.08
C LEU A 311 -19.61 -9.18 2.98
N ARG A 312 -20.18 -8.15 2.37
CA ARG A 312 -20.73 -6.99 3.06
C ARG A 312 -22.24 -7.11 3.12
N SER A 313 -22.79 -7.08 4.33
CA SER A 313 -24.24 -7.10 4.54
C SER A 313 -24.72 -5.76 5.11
N HIS A 314 -25.77 -5.20 4.52
CA HIS A 314 -26.42 -3.97 4.96
C HIS A 314 -27.82 -4.28 5.46
N LEU A 315 -28.07 -4.10 6.76
CA LEU A 315 -29.42 -4.09 7.32
C LEU A 315 -30.00 -2.67 7.20
N GLY A 316 -31.08 -2.52 6.44
CA GLY A 316 -31.81 -1.25 6.34
C GLY A 316 -32.48 -0.88 7.67
N LEU A 317 -32.12 0.25 8.27
CA LEU A 317 -32.75 0.75 9.51
C LEU A 317 -33.71 1.89 9.21
N VAL A 318 -33.21 2.94 8.57
CA VAL A 318 -34.00 4.06 8.04
C VAL A 318 -33.66 4.19 6.57
N VAL A 319 -34.65 4.01 5.69
CA VAL A 319 -34.44 3.98 4.24
C VAL A 319 -35.49 4.87 3.56
N PRO A 320 -35.13 6.12 3.21
CA PRO A 320 -36.01 6.98 2.41
C PRO A 320 -36.04 6.53 0.95
N SER A 321 -37.03 7.05 0.19
CA SER A 321 -37.03 6.92 -1.26
C SER A 321 -35.84 7.66 -1.89
N GLY A 322 -35.45 7.26 -3.10
CA GLY A 322 -34.38 7.94 -3.84
C GLY A 322 -32.95 7.57 -3.43
N VAL A 323 -32.77 6.53 -2.61
CA VAL A 323 -31.43 6.02 -2.24
C VAL A 323 -31.17 4.70 -2.96
N THR A 324 -30.06 4.62 -3.69
CA THR A 324 -29.72 3.47 -4.52
C THR A 324 -28.26 3.07 -4.42
N ILE A 325 -28.00 1.80 -4.69
CA ILE A 325 -26.67 1.21 -4.82
C ILE A 325 -26.60 0.39 -6.11
N ARG A 326 -25.53 0.57 -6.89
CA ARG A 326 -25.16 -0.29 -8.01
C ARG A 326 -24.02 -1.19 -7.57
N VAL A 327 -24.04 -2.46 -7.97
CA VAL A 327 -22.94 -3.42 -7.78
C VAL A 327 -22.67 -4.09 -9.11
N ALA A 328 -21.43 -4.01 -9.59
CA ALA A 328 -21.01 -4.45 -10.92
C ALA A 328 -21.92 -3.88 -12.04
N ASN A 329 -22.39 -4.73 -12.94
CA ASN A 329 -23.28 -4.39 -14.06
C ASN A 329 -24.78 -4.64 -13.75
N HIS A 330 -25.15 -4.88 -12.50
CA HIS A 330 -26.56 -5.05 -12.14
C HIS A 330 -27.31 -3.72 -12.13
N ALA A 331 -28.62 -3.77 -12.42
CA ALA A 331 -29.50 -2.63 -12.24
C ALA A 331 -29.43 -2.10 -10.79
N PRO A 332 -29.45 -0.76 -10.57
CA PRO A 332 -29.43 -0.19 -9.24
C PRO A 332 -30.53 -0.75 -8.34
N ARG A 333 -30.18 -1.03 -7.09
CA ARG A 333 -31.08 -1.58 -6.06
C ARG A 333 -31.25 -0.58 -4.93
N THR A 334 -32.29 -0.76 -4.14
CA THR A 334 -32.53 0.00 -2.91
C THR A 334 -32.63 -0.93 -1.70
N TRP A 335 -32.37 -0.38 -0.51
CA TRP A 335 -32.54 -1.10 0.75
C TRP A 335 -34.01 -1.22 1.11
N LYS A 336 -34.35 -2.17 1.99
CA LYS A 336 -35.68 -2.28 2.59
C LYS A 336 -35.53 -2.24 4.12
N PRO A 337 -36.33 -1.44 4.85
CA PRO A 337 -36.31 -1.45 6.30
C PRO A 337 -36.47 -2.85 6.89
N GLY A 338 -35.63 -3.21 7.85
CA GLY A 338 -35.61 -4.52 8.51
C GLY A 338 -35.13 -5.70 7.64
N LYS A 339 -34.60 -5.45 6.43
CA LYS A 339 -34.08 -6.50 5.54
C LYS A 339 -32.59 -6.32 5.29
N PHE A 340 -31.90 -7.45 5.16
CA PHE A 340 -30.52 -7.50 4.73
C PHE A 340 -30.42 -7.42 3.20
N PHE A 341 -29.48 -6.61 2.74
CA PHE A 341 -28.93 -6.63 1.40
C PHE A 341 -27.47 -7.08 1.50
N VAL A 342 -27.11 -8.19 0.85
CA VAL A 342 -25.76 -8.78 0.92
C VAL A 342 -25.13 -8.71 -0.47
N PHE A 343 -23.88 -8.26 -0.53
CA PHE A 343 -23.10 -8.18 -1.75
C PHE A 343 -21.62 -8.39 -1.45
N ASP A 344 -20.86 -8.77 -2.46
CA ASP A 344 -19.40 -8.78 -2.39
C ASP A 344 -18.90 -7.35 -2.72
N ASP A 345 -18.37 -6.66 -1.72
CA ASP A 345 -17.91 -5.29 -1.89
C ASP A 345 -16.56 -5.19 -2.63
N SER A 346 -15.88 -6.32 -2.90
CA SER A 346 -14.71 -6.33 -3.80
C SER A 346 -15.08 -6.07 -5.25
N PHE A 347 -16.35 -6.23 -5.62
CA PHE A 347 -16.90 -5.73 -6.87
C PHE A 347 -17.14 -4.22 -6.78
N GLU A 348 -16.94 -3.54 -7.91
CA GLU A 348 -17.24 -2.13 -8.03
C GLU A 348 -18.67 -1.85 -7.60
N HIS A 349 -18.83 -0.89 -6.71
CA HIS A 349 -20.13 -0.42 -6.28
C HIS A 349 -20.14 1.10 -6.12
N GLU A 350 -21.31 1.68 -6.35
CA GLU A 350 -21.55 3.13 -6.41
C GLU A 350 -22.87 3.41 -5.70
N VAL A 351 -22.94 4.53 -4.95
CA VAL A 351 -24.08 4.83 -4.09
C VAL A 351 -24.56 6.26 -4.33
N TRP A 352 -25.87 6.43 -4.49
CA TRP A 352 -26.52 7.73 -4.63
C TRP A 352 -27.61 7.90 -3.58
N HIS A 353 -27.67 9.10 -3.00
CA HIS A 353 -28.72 9.51 -2.08
C HIS A 353 -29.45 10.74 -2.61
N ASN A 354 -30.42 10.52 -3.51
CA ASN A 354 -31.26 11.57 -4.09
C ASN A 354 -32.58 11.78 -3.32
N GLY A 355 -32.72 11.14 -2.14
CA GLY A 355 -33.84 11.33 -1.22
C GLY A 355 -33.77 12.61 -0.39
N THR A 356 -34.72 12.79 0.52
CA THR A 356 -34.92 14.04 1.29
C THR A 356 -34.66 13.93 2.80
N SER A 357 -34.44 12.74 3.34
CA SER A 357 -34.09 12.51 4.74
C SER A 357 -32.90 11.55 4.88
N PRO A 358 -32.27 11.40 6.07
CA PRO A 358 -31.08 10.55 6.21
C PRO A 358 -31.35 9.05 6.00
N ARG A 359 -30.44 8.35 5.32
CA ARG A 359 -30.40 6.89 5.24
C ARG A 359 -29.47 6.31 6.29
N LEU A 360 -30.00 5.44 7.15
CA LEU A 360 -29.25 4.71 8.16
C LEU A 360 -29.28 3.20 7.88
N VAL A 361 -28.10 2.58 7.82
CA VAL A 361 -27.95 1.12 7.76
C VAL A 361 -26.98 0.63 8.83
N LEU A 362 -27.14 -0.62 9.26
CA LEU A 362 -26.10 -1.35 9.98
C LEU A 362 -25.35 -2.22 8.96
N ILE A 363 -24.05 -1.96 8.81
CA ILE A 363 -23.14 -2.76 8.00
C ILE A 363 -22.53 -3.84 8.89
N MET A 364 -22.55 -5.08 8.41
CA MET A 364 -21.89 -6.23 9.04
C MET A 364 -21.11 -6.99 7.97
N ASP A 365 -19.79 -6.89 8.02
CA ASP A 365 -18.93 -7.69 7.17
C ASP A 365 -18.74 -9.08 7.77
N VAL A 366 -18.80 -10.11 6.94
CA VAL A 366 -18.60 -11.51 7.32
C VAL A 366 -17.51 -12.11 6.47
N TRP A 367 -16.77 -13.09 7.01
CA TRP A 367 -15.84 -13.89 6.21
C TRP A 367 -16.53 -14.49 4.99
N HIS A 368 -15.87 -14.47 3.83
CA HIS A 368 -16.35 -15.20 2.66
C HIS A 368 -16.60 -16.67 3.04
N PRO A 369 -17.78 -17.25 2.72
CA PRO A 369 -18.20 -18.53 3.29
C PRO A 369 -17.25 -19.69 2.93
N GLU A 370 -16.60 -19.60 1.76
CA GLU A 370 -15.65 -20.62 1.29
C GLU A 370 -14.28 -20.58 1.98
N LEU A 371 -13.96 -19.51 2.74
CA LEU A 371 -12.72 -19.49 3.51
C LEU A 371 -12.78 -20.49 4.65
N THR A 372 -11.76 -21.34 4.73
CA THR A 372 -11.59 -22.34 5.78
C THR A 372 -11.29 -21.69 7.14
N PRO A 373 -11.55 -22.37 8.26
CA PRO A 373 -11.16 -21.88 9.59
C PRO A 373 -9.66 -21.60 9.73
N LYS A 374 -8.81 -22.31 8.99
CA LYS A 374 -7.36 -22.10 8.99
C LYS A 374 -7.00 -20.78 8.31
N GLU A 375 -7.57 -20.51 7.14
CA GLU A 375 -7.33 -19.27 6.39
C GLU A 375 -7.80 -18.06 7.18
N ARG A 376 -9.00 -18.10 7.76
CA ARG A 376 -9.53 -17.01 8.62
C ARG A 376 -8.61 -16.66 9.79
N LYS A 377 -7.86 -17.65 10.30
CA LYS A 377 -6.88 -17.46 11.39
C LYS A 377 -5.52 -16.96 10.91
N SER A 378 -5.11 -17.31 9.69
CA SER A 378 -3.76 -17.00 9.17
C SER A 378 -3.69 -15.75 8.30
N LEU A 379 -4.80 -15.34 7.69
CA LEU A 379 -4.83 -14.16 6.83
C LEU A 379 -4.56 -12.91 7.68
N PRO A 380 -3.64 -12.02 7.23
CA PRO A 380 -3.41 -10.75 7.91
C PRO A 380 -4.69 -9.91 7.87
N ALA A 381 -4.87 -9.12 8.93
CA ALA A 381 -5.90 -8.10 8.99
C ALA A 381 -5.70 -7.06 7.87
N ILE A 382 -6.82 -6.46 7.45
CA ILE A 382 -6.89 -5.33 6.52
C ILE A 382 -7.72 -4.26 7.21
#